data_AF-A0AAV5Y1H0-F1
#
_entry.id   AF-A0AAV5Y1H0-F1
#
_cell.length_a   1.000
_cell.length_b   1.000
_cell.length_c   1.000
_cell.angle_alpha   90.00
_cell.angle_beta   90.00
_cell.angle_gamma   90.00
#
_symmetry.space_group_name_H-M   'P 1'
#
loop_
_entity.id
_entity.type
_entity.pdbx_description
1 polymer ?
#
loop_
_entity_poly.entity_id
_entity_poly.type
_entity_poly.pdbx_seq_one_letter_code
_entity_poly.pdbx_strand_id
1 'polypeptide(L)'
;PALHGRFVQLAPLVGTTVETRALRRAYAALPSPDFSRAMLEQCVPILAVTPLTGVSWCDLGSPQRLATALGRARIPAPWLATPSDSQRGVGADESNPRASRQ
;
A
#
# COMPACT_ATOMS: atom_id res chain seq x y z
N PRO A 1 -2.46 -35.80 -14.80
CA PRO A 1 -3.06 -36.29 -16.07
C PRO A 1 -4.52 -35.89 -16.28
N ALA A 2 -5.43 -36.21 -15.35
CA ALA A 2 -6.87 -35.89 -15.49
C ALA A 2 -7.20 -34.38 -15.46
N LEU A 3 -6.44 -33.60 -14.68
CA LEU A 3 -6.63 -32.15 -14.57
C LEU A 3 -6.34 -31.41 -15.89
N HIS A 4 -5.27 -31.82 -16.60
CA HIS A 4 -4.93 -31.26 -17.90
C HIS A 4 -6.05 -31.47 -18.93
N GLY A 5 -6.62 -32.68 -19.01
CA GLY A 5 -7.76 -32.97 -19.89
C GLY A 5 -8.99 -32.11 -19.59
N ARG A 6 -9.26 -31.82 -18.31
CA ARG A 6 -10.33 -30.90 -17.92
C ARG A 6 -10.06 -29.46 -18.36
N PHE A 7 -8.82 -28.99 -18.29
CA PHE A 7 -8.45 -27.66 -18.80
C PHE A 7 -8.61 -27.54 -20.31
N VAL A 8 -8.26 -28.59 -21.07
CA VAL A 8 -8.51 -28.63 -22.53
C VAL A 8 -10.00 -28.49 -22.84
N GLN A 9 -10.87 -29.16 -22.08
CA GLN A 9 -12.32 -29.06 -22.24
C GLN A 9 -12.88 -27.67 -21.87
N LEU A 10 -12.20 -26.93 -20.99
CA LEU A 10 -12.59 -25.59 -20.57
C LEU A 10 -12.02 -24.48 -21.47
N ALA A 11 -11.02 -24.78 -22.30
CA ALA A 11 -10.37 -23.79 -23.17
C ALA A 11 -11.34 -22.98 -24.04
N PRO A 12 -12.41 -23.56 -24.64
CA PRO A 12 -13.39 -22.79 -25.42
C PRO A 12 -14.23 -21.81 -24.60
N LEU A 13 -14.27 -21.96 -23.27
CA LEU A 13 -15.03 -21.09 -22.38
C LEU A 13 -14.21 -19.88 -21.90
N VAL A 14 -12.90 -19.87 -22.11
CA VAL A 14 -12.02 -18.77 -21.71
C VAL A 14 -12.37 -17.50 -22.48
N GLY A 15 -12.44 -16.37 -21.78
CA GLY A 15 -12.86 -15.07 -22.29
C GLY A 15 -14.39 -14.90 -22.40
N THR A 16 -15.19 -15.93 -22.09
CA THR A 16 -16.64 -15.88 -22.20
C THR A 16 -17.32 -15.47 -20.90
N THR A 17 -18.60 -15.10 -20.98
CA THR A 17 -19.42 -14.83 -19.78
C THR A 17 -19.61 -16.07 -18.89
N VAL A 18 -19.47 -17.27 -19.46
CA VAL A 18 -19.52 -18.55 -18.71
C VAL A 18 -18.32 -18.66 -17.79
N GLU A 19 -17.11 -18.36 -18.28
CA GLU A 19 -15.91 -18.32 -17.46
C GLU A 19 -16.06 -17.30 -16.33
N THR A 20 -16.46 -16.06 -16.64
CA THR A 20 -16.63 -15.02 -15.61
C THR A 20 -17.60 -15.45 -14.51
N ARG A 21 -18.73 -16.07 -14.87
CA ARG A 21 -19.71 -16.57 -13.90
C ARG A 21 -19.15 -17.73 -13.07
N ALA A 22 -18.44 -18.66 -13.71
CA ALA A 22 -17.83 -19.80 -13.04
C ALA A 22 -16.73 -19.37 -12.07
N LEU A 23 -15.82 -18.48 -12.49
CA LEU A 23 -14.79 -17.90 -11.64
C LEU A 23 -15.41 -17.16 -10.46
N ARG A 24 -16.41 -16.30 -10.67
CA ARG A 24 -17.07 -15.58 -9.57
C ARG A 24 -17.65 -16.55 -8.54
N ARG A 25 -18.29 -17.64 -8.97
CA ARG A 25 -18.81 -18.66 -8.05
C ARG A 25 -17.71 -19.39 -7.30
N ALA A 26 -16.63 -19.75 -8.00
CA ALA A 26 -15.48 -20.40 -7.39
C ALA A 26 -14.82 -19.47 -6.34
N TYR A 27 -14.50 -18.23 -6.70
CA TYR A 27 -13.90 -17.25 -5.78
C TYR A 27 -14.81 -16.92 -4.59
N ALA A 28 -16.14 -16.87 -4.77
CA ALA A 28 -17.07 -16.66 -3.65
C ALA A 28 -17.12 -17.84 -2.67
N ALA A 29 -16.80 -19.06 -3.12
CA ALA A 29 -16.80 -20.26 -2.30
C ALA A 29 -15.43 -20.58 -1.68
N LEU A 30 -14.35 -19.99 -2.21
CA LEU A 30 -13.01 -20.23 -1.71
C LEU A 30 -12.80 -19.49 -0.38
N PRO A 31 -12.11 -20.11 0.60
CA PRO A 31 -11.56 -19.35 1.71
C PRO A 31 -10.60 -18.28 1.15
N SER A 32 -10.42 -17.19 1.90
CA SER A 32 -9.46 -16.14 1.55
C SER A 32 -8.20 -16.23 2.43
N PRO A 33 -7.39 -17.30 2.34
CA PRO A 33 -6.18 -17.41 3.13
C PRO A 33 -5.11 -16.44 2.64
N ASP A 34 -4.24 -16.02 3.56
CA ASP A 34 -3.00 -15.34 3.19
C ASP A 34 -2.10 -16.32 2.41
N PHE A 35 -1.79 -16.00 1.15
CA PHE A 35 -0.99 -16.87 0.29
C PHE A 35 0.41 -17.14 0.87
N SER A 36 1.02 -16.15 1.53
CA SER A 36 2.34 -16.31 2.14
C SER A 36 2.28 -17.37 3.23
N ARG A 37 1.25 -17.33 4.07
CA ARG A 37 1.05 -18.31 5.16
C ARG A 37 0.63 -19.69 4.67
N ALA A 38 -0.33 -19.73 3.75
CA ALA A 38 -0.92 -20.99 3.31
C ALA A 38 -0.02 -21.78 2.34
N MET A 39 0.85 -21.09 1.60
CA MET A 39 1.70 -21.71 0.58
C MET A 39 3.19 -21.46 0.85
N LEU A 40 3.64 -20.20 0.87
CA LEU A 40 5.08 -19.92 0.90
C LEU A 40 5.78 -20.44 2.16
N GLU A 41 5.15 -20.28 3.32
CA GLU A 41 5.66 -20.82 4.60
C GLU A 41 5.73 -22.35 4.60
N GLN A 42 4.83 -23.04 3.89
CA GLN A 42 4.84 -24.51 3.80
C GLN A 42 5.88 -25.03 2.81
N CYS A 43 6.28 -24.21 1.84
CA CYS A 43 7.20 -24.59 0.77
C CYS A 43 8.65 -24.13 1.00
N VAL A 44 9.01 -23.68 2.21
CA VAL A 44 10.37 -23.21 2.54
C VAL A 44 11.49 -24.13 2.04
N PRO A 45 11.42 -25.47 2.14
CA PRO A 45 12.51 -26.35 1.67
C PRO A 45 12.79 -26.30 0.16
N ILE A 46 11.83 -25.83 -0.64
CA ILE A 46 11.92 -25.76 -2.12
C ILE A 46 11.76 -24.33 -2.65
N LEU A 47 11.68 -23.33 -1.75
CA LEU A 47 11.52 -21.93 -2.11
C LEU A 47 12.89 -21.31 -2.42
N ALA A 48 13.07 -20.84 -3.65
CA ALA A 48 14.23 -20.04 -4.03
C ALA A 48 13.92 -18.54 -3.96
N VAL A 49 14.86 -17.75 -3.44
CA VAL A 49 14.76 -16.30 -3.37
C VAL A 49 15.97 -15.65 -4.05
N THR A 50 15.75 -14.55 -4.74
CA THR A 50 16.81 -13.76 -5.39
C THR A 50 16.84 -12.36 -4.79
N PRO A 51 17.99 -11.87 -4.30
CA PRO A 51 18.08 -10.51 -3.81
C PRO A 51 17.89 -9.52 -4.97
N LEU A 52 17.00 -8.55 -4.78
CA LEU A 52 16.86 -7.42 -5.69
C LEU A 52 17.83 -6.31 -5.27
N THR A 53 18.84 -6.06 -6.09
CA THR A 53 19.86 -5.03 -5.86
C THR A 53 19.62 -3.80 -6.72
N GLY A 54 20.04 -2.62 -6.25
CA GLY A 54 19.93 -1.37 -7.00
C GLY A 54 18.53 -0.76 -7.04
N VAL A 55 17.58 -1.33 -6.31
CA VAL A 55 16.21 -0.81 -6.18
C VAL A 55 15.85 -0.65 -4.70
N SER A 56 14.99 0.33 -4.41
CA SER A 56 14.29 0.42 -3.13
C SER A 56 12.89 -0.16 -3.27
N TRP A 57 12.35 -0.76 -2.20
CA TRP A 57 11.00 -1.32 -2.19
C TRP A 57 10.27 -0.95 -0.89
N CYS A 58 8.98 -0.65 -1.02
CA CYS A 58 8.03 -0.43 0.06
C CYS A 58 6.63 -0.78 -0.46
N ASP A 59 5.84 -1.54 0.29
CA ASP A 59 4.47 -1.92 -0.12
C ASP A 59 3.43 -0.78 0.00
N LEU A 60 3.82 0.35 0.58
CA LEU A 60 2.96 1.53 0.83
C LEU A 60 1.69 1.24 1.65
N GLY A 61 1.66 0.16 2.42
CA GLY A 61 0.49 -0.34 3.14
C GLY A 61 0.04 0.51 4.34
N SER A 62 0.71 1.63 4.62
CA SER A 62 0.25 2.61 5.60
C SER A 62 0.69 4.03 5.23
N PRO A 63 -0.04 5.07 5.70
CA PRO A 63 0.33 6.47 5.44
C PRO A 63 1.76 6.81 5.86
N GLN A 64 2.22 6.29 7.00
CA GLN A 64 3.58 6.52 7.51
C GLN A 64 4.64 5.90 6.58
N ARG A 65 4.36 4.70 6.04
CA ARG A 65 5.27 4.01 5.11
C ARG A 65 5.30 4.67 3.75
N LEU A 66 4.17 5.22 3.30
CA LEU A 66 4.10 6.05 2.11
C LEU A 66 4.94 7.32 2.26
N ALA A 67 4.76 8.07 3.35
CA ALA A 67 5.54 9.28 3.63
C ALA A 67 7.06 8.99 3.69
N THR A 68 7.43 7.88 4.33
CA THR A 68 8.84 7.43 4.40
C THR A 68 9.38 7.09 3.01
N ALA A 69 8.61 6.38 2.18
CA ALA A 69 9.04 6.01 0.83
C ALA A 69 9.24 7.25 -0.06
N LEU A 70 8.31 8.21 -0.01
CA LEU A 70 8.40 9.47 -0.75
C LEU A 70 9.62 10.30 -0.33
N GLY A 71 9.87 10.41 0.99
CA GLY A 71 11.05 11.09 1.52
C GLY A 71 12.37 10.45 1.03
N ARG A 72 12.46 9.12 1.06
CA ARG A 72 13.64 8.37 0.54
C ARG A 72 13.85 8.58 -0.96
N ALA A 73 12.76 8.61 -1.72
CA ALA A 73 12.79 8.85 -3.16
C ALA A 73 13.02 10.32 -3.52
N ARG A 74 13.05 11.23 -2.53
CA ARG A 74 13.10 12.69 -2.72
C ARG A 74 11.98 13.21 -3.62
N ILE A 75 10.82 12.57 -3.56
CA ILE A 75 9.63 12.99 -4.30
C ILE A 75 8.89 14.01 -3.43
N PRO A 76 8.71 15.27 -3.89
CA PRO A 76 7.95 16.26 -3.15
C PRO A 76 6.49 15.81 -3.02
N ALA A 77 5.96 15.89 -1.80
CA ALA A 77 4.57 15.57 -1.51
C ALA A 77 3.92 16.69 -0.69
N PRO A 78 3.50 17.79 -1.33
CA PRO A 78 2.93 18.95 -0.64
C PRO A 78 1.70 18.62 0.21
N TRP A 79 0.95 17.59 -0.18
CA TRP A 79 -0.24 17.09 0.51
C TRP A 79 0.07 16.27 1.77
N LEU A 80 1.33 15.88 2.01
CA LEU A 80 1.77 15.28 3.27
C LEU A 80 2.12 16.33 4.33
N ALA A 81 2.29 17.60 3.93
CA ALA A 81 2.50 18.67 4.90
C ALA A 81 1.22 18.83 5.71
N THR A 82 1.30 18.60 7.03
CA THR A 82 0.24 19.00 7.94
C THR A 82 0.14 20.52 7.91
N PRO A 83 -1.05 21.11 7.69
CA PRO A 83 -1.20 22.56 7.74
C PRO A 83 -1.13 23.05 9.19
N SER A 84 0.07 23.29 9.72
CA SER A 84 0.29 24.17 10.88
C SER A 84 1.76 24.31 11.27
N ASP A 85 2.41 25.39 10.82
CA ASP A 85 3.36 26.14 11.67
C ASP A 85 3.60 27.58 11.17
N SER A 86 2.53 28.26 10.70
CA SER A 86 2.61 29.67 10.26
C SER A 86 2.11 30.69 11.29
N GLN A 87 1.71 30.27 12.50
CA GLN A 87 1.16 31.17 13.52
C GLN A 87 1.65 30.83 14.94
N ARG A 88 2.95 30.98 15.19
CA ARG A 88 3.49 31.28 16.53
C ARG A 88 4.55 32.35 16.40
N GLY A 89 4.10 33.60 16.37
CA GLY A 89 4.96 34.77 16.24
C GLY A 89 4.19 36.05 15.96
N VAL A 90 3.25 36.41 16.84
CA VAL A 90 2.83 37.81 16.97
C VAL A 90 3.02 38.16 18.44
N GLY A 91 4.00 39.03 18.70
CA GLY A 91 4.46 39.38 20.02
C GLY A 91 3.38 40.08 20.85
N ALA A 92 3.31 39.70 22.12
CA ALA A 92 2.85 40.59 23.17
C ALA A 92 3.99 41.61 23.41
N ASP A 93 3.79 42.85 22.97
CA ASP A 93 4.52 44.01 23.51
C ASP A 93 3.50 44.87 24.26
N GLU A 94 3.21 44.45 25.49
CA GLU A 94 2.63 45.33 26.51
C GLU A 94 3.78 46.14 27.13
N SER A 95 4.06 47.30 26.54
CA SER A 95 4.89 48.33 27.15
C SER A 95 4.16 49.67 27.06
N ASN A 96 3.27 49.91 28.02
CA ASN A 96 2.67 51.21 28.32
C ASN A 96 3.62 52.01 29.23
N PRO A 97 4.05 53.22 28.83
CA PRO A 97 4.35 54.24 29.82
C PRO A 97 3.84 55.62 29.38
N ARG A 98 2.59 55.97 29.72
CA ARG A 98 2.23 57.39 29.96
C ARG A 98 1.27 57.53 31.14
N ALA A 99 1.85 57.48 32.33
CA ALA A 99 1.37 58.28 33.46
C ALA A 99 2.34 59.46 33.65
N SER A 100 1.75 60.63 33.90
CA SER A 100 2.33 61.88 34.45
C SER A 100 2.65 63.04 33.48
N ARG A 101 2.02 64.20 33.82
CA ARG A 101 2.25 65.61 33.43
C ARG A 101 1.62 65.99 32.06
N GLN A 102 0.73 66.98 31.93
CA GLN A 102 0.32 68.16 32.70
C GLN A 102 -1.18 68.37 32.50
#